data_AF-A0A3N5JQ02-F1
#
_entry.id   AF-A0A3N5JQ02-F1
#
_cell.length_a   1.000
_cell.length_b   1.000
_cell.length_c   1.000
_cell.angle_alpha   90.00
_cell.angle_beta   90.00
_cell.angle_gamma   90.00
#
_symmetry.space_group_name_H-M   'P 1'
#
loop_
_entity.id
_entity.type
_entity.pdbx_description
1 polymer ?
#
loop_
_entity_poly.entity_id
_entity_poly.type
_entity_poly.pdbx_seq_one_letter_code
_entity_poly.pdbx_strand_id
1 'polypeptide(L)'
;MKKGSTKMTVHWVRMGVMILLCGLCMIYPFLAGGYDLLAMPLSTMVQLLGAADLLLVPIGTLWLMHEARVQHQRKRNHPQVYKGYTFASVSLITASIAAAAVSLVCLAISKALGILGLTILFYALYRLLPQLKLLREADSQRVNPVPFYLMVVPIAVLLIQLLPAAPLTEFSRKHAIAQAAEFISDIEAYHNKHGRYPITLAALYKDYYPHVVGIEKYHFAPNGESYNLFFEQPRFLFDNIGTREWVVYNPRDEHRMFSHTSWFLLLSPEELETSQGWYAVHDAQIPHWKYFWFD
;
A
#
# COMPACT_ATOMS: atom_id res chain seq x y z
N MET A 1 11.89 -43.53 -2.13
CA MET A 1 12.27 -42.22 -1.54
C MET A 1 11.83 -40.96 -2.31
N LYS A 2 11.01 -41.02 -3.39
CA LYS A 2 10.64 -39.84 -4.22
C LYS A 2 9.35 -39.08 -3.83
N LYS A 3 8.51 -39.61 -2.93
CA LYS A 3 7.15 -39.07 -2.66
C LYS A 3 7.10 -37.81 -1.77
N GLY A 4 8.21 -37.45 -1.11
CA GLY A 4 8.28 -36.31 -0.18
C GLY A 4 8.61 -34.96 -0.86
N SER A 5 9.46 -34.98 -1.89
CA SER A 5 9.95 -33.75 -2.56
C SER A 5 8.82 -33.01 -3.28
N THR A 6 7.92 -33.73 -3.96
CA THR A 6 6.83 -33.14 -4.75
C THR A 6 5.86 -32.31 -3.91
N LYS A 7 5.66 -32.66 -2.62
CA LYS A 7 4.74 -31.94 -1.74
C LYS A 7 5.28 -30.59 -1.30
N MET A 8 6.58 -30.48 -1.03
CA MET A 8 7.18 -29.23 -0.59
C MET A 8 7.27 -28.21 -1.75
N THR A 9 7.54 -28.67 -2.97
CA THR A 9 7.54 -27.82 -4.17
C THR A 9 6.20 -27.10 -4.37
N VAL A 10 5.07 -27.78 -4.12
CA VAL A 10 3.74 -27.16 -4.21
C VAL A 10 3.58 -26.03 -3.20
N HIS A 11 4.13 -26.16 -1.99
CA HIS A 11 4.06 -25.09 -0.98
C HIS A 11 4.90 -23.86 -1.37
N TRP A 12 6.09 -24.07 -1.92
CA TRP A 12 6.92 -22.99 -2.46
C TRP A 12 6.22 -22.23 -3.58
N VAL A 13 5.63 -22.95 -4.53
CA VAL A 13 4.87 -22.32 -5.64
C VAL A 13 3.70 -21.50 -5.07
N ARG A 14 2.96 -22.04 -4.10
CA ARG A 14 1.85 -21.30 -3.46
C ARG A 14 2.33 -20.04 -2.73
N MET A 15 3.44 -20.10 -2.00
CA MET A 15 4.04 -18.91 -1.39
C MET A 15 4.42 -17.87 -2.43
N GLY A 16 5.10 -18.29 -3.51
CA GLY A 16 5.47 -17.41 -4.61
C GLY A 16 4.27 -16.73 -5.26
N VAL A 17 3.18 -17.47 -5.51
CA VAL A 17 1.94 -16.92 -6.07
C VAL A 17 1.31 -15.90 -5.13
N MET A 18 1.24 -16.18 -3.82
CA MET A 18 0.67 -15.21 -2.86
C MET A 18 1.51 -13.93 -2.78
N ILE A 19 2.85 -14.07 -2.70
CA ILE A 19 3.77 -12.93 -2.67
C ILE A 19 3.62 -12.09 -3.94
N LEU A 20 3.54 -12.74 -5.11
CA LEU A 20 3.35 -12.06 -6.39
C LEU A 20 2.01 -11.30 -6.41
N LEU A 21 0.92 -11.94 -6.01
CA LEU A 21 -0.41 -11.31 -5.97
C LEU A 21 -0.43 -10.11 -5.02
N CYS A 22 0.14 -10.26 -3.81
CA CYS A 22 0.27 -9.15 -2.86
C CYS A 22 1.08 -8.00 -3.48
N GLY A 23 2.23 -8.30 -4.09
CA GLY A 23 3.06 -7.29 -4.72
C GLY A 23 2.39 -6.57 -5.88
N LEU A 24 1.66 -7.30 -6.74
CA LEU A 24 0.88 -6.69 -7.82
C LEU A 24 -0.18 -5.75 -7.28
N CYS A 25 -0.94 -6.16 -6.25
CA CYS A 25 -1.93 -5.29 -5.61
C CYS A 25 -1.29 -4.04 -4.99
N MET A 26 -0.10 -4.16 -4.40
CA MET A 26 0.61 -3.01 -3.81
C MET A 26 1.05 -1.99 -4.85
N ILE A 27 1.61 -2.48 -5.96
CA ILE A 27 2.22 -1.68 -7.02
C ILE A 27 1.17 -1.09 -7.96
N TYR A 28 0.02 -1.72 -8.11
CA TYR A 28 -1.02 -1.37 -9.07
C TYR A 28 -1.38 0.14 -9.13
N PRO A 29 -1.54 0.88 -8.01
CA PRO A 29 -1.86 2.31 -8.07
C PRO A 29 -0.78 3.19 -8.71
N PHE A 30 0.46 2.72 -8.78
CA PHE A 30 1.61 3.46 -9.32
C PHE A 30 1.82 3.20 -10.83
N LEU A 31 1.05 2.28 -11.41
CA LEU A 31 1.18 1.92 -12.81
C LEU A 31 0.43 2.90 -13.71
N ALA A 32 0.88 3.01 -14.95
CA ALA A 32 0.18 3.74 -15.98
C ALA A 32 -1.17 3.05 -16.29
N GLY A 33 -2.23 3.85 -16.41
CA GLY A 33 -3.58 3.35 -16.65
C GLY A 33 -4.66 4.37 -16.30
N GLY A 34 -5.92 4.04 -16.61
CA GLY A 34 -7.06 4.85 -16.16
C GLY A 34 -7.24 4.74 -14.64
N TYR A 35 -7.78 5.80 -14.02
CA TYR A 35 -8.06 5.80 -12.59
C TYR A 35 -8.98 4.64 -12.19
N ASP A 36 -8.60 3.91 -11.16
CA ASP A 36 -9.38 2.84 -10.56
C ASP A 36 -9.61 3.13 -9.08
N LEU A 37 -10.89 3.35 -8.73
CA LEU A 37 -11.33 3.69 -7.37
C LEU A 37 -10.92 2.64 -6.32
N LEU A 38 -10.74 1.37 -6.72
CA LEU A 38 -10.38 0.29 -5.81
C LEU A 38 -8.87 0.11 -5.67
N ALA A 39 -8.06 0.69 -6.55
CA ALA A 39 -6.62 0.46 -6.57
C ALA A 39 -5.95 0.89 -5.27
N MET A 40 -6.17 2.15 -4.85
CA MET A 40 -5.58 2.70 -3.64
C MET A 40 -6.05 1.95 -2.38
N PRO A 41 -7.36 1.76 -2.13
CA PRO A 41 -7.81 1.01 -0.97
C PRO A 41 -7.33 -0.44 -0.93
N LEU A 42 -7.25 -1.13 -2.08
CA LEU A 42 -6.73 -2.50 -2.17
C LEU A 42 -5.24 -2.56 -1.82
N SER A 43 -4.44 -1.66 -2.38
CA SER A 43 -3.02 -1.54 -2.07
C SER A 43 -2.80 -1.29 -0.56
N THR A 44 -3.52 -0.32 0.01
CA THR A 44 -3.45 0.00 1.44
C THR A 44 -3.82 -1.21 2.32
N MET A 45 -4.87 -1.96 1.96
CA MET A 45 -5.26 -3.16 2.71
C MET A 45 -4.14 -4.21 2.71
N VAL A 46 -3.52 -4.48 1.56
CA VAL A 46 -2.42 -5.47 1.47
C VAL A 46 -1.18 -4.99 2.23
N GLN A 47 -0.88 -3.69 2.20
CA GLN A 47 0.23 -3.10 2.95
C GLN A 47 0.03 -3.17 4.48
N LEU A 48 -1.18 -2.83 4.96
CA LEU A 48 -1.53 -2.95 6.37
C LEU A 48 -1.50 -4.41 6.85
N LEU A 49 -2.02 -5.34 6.05
CA LEU A 49 -1.94 -6.78 6.35
C LEU A 49 -0.49 -7.25 6.41
N GLY A 50 0.33 -6.89 5.41
CA GLY A 50 1.75 -7.23 5.38
C GLY A 50 2.51 -6.73 6.60
N ALA A 51 2.23 -5.50 7.04
CA ALA A 51 2.77 -4.92 8.26
C ALA A 51 2.33 -5.70 9.51
N ALA A 52 1.03 -5.95 9.65
CA ALA A 52 0.47 -6.63 10.82
C ALA A 52 0.94 -8.11 10.91
N ASP A 53 1.11 -8.76 9.76
CA ASP A 53 1.56 -10.15 9.67
C ASP A 53 3.03 -10.35 10.10
N LEU A 54 3.81 -9.27 10.26
CA LEU A 54 5.15 -9.36 10.86
C LEU A 54 5.12 -9.92 12.28
N LEU A 55 3.99 -9.80 12.99
CA LEU A 55 3.78 -10.44 14.30
C LEU A 55 3.85 -11.97 14.24
N LEU A 56 3.66 -12.57 13.05
CA LEU A 56 3.74 -14.01 12.83
C LEU A 56 5.18 -14.52 12.63
N VAL A 57 6.11 -13.64 12.23
CA VAL A 57 7.51 -14.00 11.99
C VAL A 57 8.20 -14.59 13.23
N PRO A 58 8.11 -14.01 14.45
CA PRO A 58 8.72 -14.62 15.63
C PRO A 58 8.07 -15.98 15.96
N ILE A 59 6.76 -16.14 15.74
CA ILE A 59 6.06 -17.42 15.97
C ILE A 59 6.57 -18.48 14.99
N GLY A 60 6.67 -18.14 13.70
CA GLY A 60 7.21 -19.01 12.65
C GLY A 60 8.66 -19.41 12.93
N THR A 61 9.48 -18.46 13.36
CA THR A 61 10.89 -18.69 13.72
C THR A 61 11.02 -19.66 14.89
N LEU A 62 10.29 -19.42 15.99
CA LEU A 62 10.30 -20.29 17.16
C LEU A 62 9.79 -21.70 16.82
N TRP A 63 8.77 -21.79 15.96
CA TRP A 63 8.25 -23.07 15.49
C TRP A 63 9.31 -23.82 14.64
N LEU A 64 9.97 -23.16 13.68
CA LEU A 64 11.07 -23.78 12.91
C LEU A 64 12.21 -24.26 13.81
N MET A 65 12.64 -23.44 14.78
CA MET A 65 13.67 -23.82 15.73
C MET A 65 13.25 -25.05 16.55
N HIS A 66 11.99 -25.11 16.98
CA HIS A 66 11.45 -26.27 17.67
C HIS A 66 11.44 -27.51 16.76
N GLU A 67 10.99 -27.40 15.51
CA GLU A 67 11.01 -28.53 14.57
C GLU A 67 12.42 -29.03 14.26
N ALA A 68 13.39 -28.13 14.08
CA ALA A 68 14.78 -28.49 13.87
C ALA A 68 15.36 -29.25 15.07
N ARG A 69 15.05 -28.82 16.30
CA ARG A 69 15.45 -29.51 17.54
C ARG A 69 14.80 -30.88 17.65
N VAL A 70 13.49 -30.98 17.41
CA VAL A 70 12.75 -32.26 17.43
C VAL A 70 13.34 -33.23 16.42
N GLN A 71 13.62 -32.78 15.19
CA GLN A 71 14.23 -33.62 14.17
C GLN A 71 15.63 -34.10 14.57
N HIS A 72 16.44 -33.24 15.17
CA HIS A 72 17.77 -33.62 15.65
C HIS A 72 17.71 -34.64 16.79
N GLN A 73 16.80 -34.47 17.75
CA GLN A 73 16.63 -35.37 18.88
C GLN A 73 16.01 -36.72 18.49
N ARG A 74 15.15 -36.76 17.46
CA ARG A 74 14.64 -38.02 16.91
C ARG A 74 15.74 -38.90 16.34
N LYS A 75 16.77 -38.32 15.73
CA LYS A 75 17.95 -39.08 15.30
C LYS A 75 18.67 -39.76 16.48
N ARG A 76 18.39 -39.34 17.71
CA ARG A 76 18.94 -39.89 18.96
C ARG A 76 17.93 -40.76 19.74
N ASN A 77 16.78 -41.14 19.15
CA ASN A 77 15.74 -42.00 19.75
C ASN A 77 15.15 -41.51 21.10
N HIS A 78 15.19 -40.20 21.40
CA HIS A 78 14.54 -39.68 22.60
C HIS A 78 13.03 -39.46 22.39
N PRO A 79 12.16 -39.87 23.34
CA PRO A 79 10.73 -39.57 23.28
C PRO A 79 10.50 -38.06 23.43
N GLN A 80 9.65 -37.48 22.58
CA GLN A 80 9.34 -36.06 22.62
C GLN A 80 7.84 -35.77 22.42
N VAL A 81 7.38 -34.75 23.14
CA VAL A 81 6.03 -34.19 23.00
C VAL A 81 6.01 -33.21 21.85
N TYR A 82 5.22 -33.49 20.82
CA TYR A 82 5.05 -32.61 19.68
C TYR A 82 4.13 -31.42 20.03
N LYS A 83 4.66 -30.19 19.97
CA LYS A 83 3.93 -28.95 20.31
C LYS A 83 3.37 -28.20 19.08
N GLY A 84 3.27 -28.85 17.92
CA GLY A 84 2.83 -28.18 16.68
C GLY A 84 1.42 -27.59 16.76
N TYR A 85 0.50 -28.24 17.50
CA TYR A 85 -0.85 -27.72 17.76
C TYR A 85 -0.84 -26.36 18.47
N THR A 86 0.03 -26.19 19.47
CA THR A 86 0.14 -24.92 20.22
C THR A 86 0.61 -23.79 19.32
N PHE A 87 1.68 -24.01 18.53
CA PHE A 87 2.16 -22.99 17.59
C PHE A 87 1.12 -22.63 16.54
N ALA A 88 0.44 -23.63 15.97
CA ALA A 88 -0.63 -23.39 15.00
C ALA A 88 -1.80 -22.60 15.61
N SER A 89 -2.17 -22.89 16.85
CA SER A 89 -3.26 -22.20 17.55
C SER A 89 -2.90 -20.74 17.83
N VAL A 90 -1.70 -20.48 18.36
CA VAL A 90 -1.21 -19.11 18.60
C VAL A 90 -1.14 -18.33 17.29
N SER A 91 -0.59 -18.94 16.23
CA SER A 91 -0.51 -18.30 14.90
C SER A 91 -1.89 -17.93 14.36
N LEU A 92 -2.88 -18.83 14.48
CA LEU A 92 -4.24 -18.58 14.02
C LEU A 92 -4.90 -17.43 14.79
N ILE A 93 -4.73 -17.40 16.12
CA ILE A 93 -5.27 -16.32 16.96
C ILE A 93 -4.63 -14.99 16.58
N THR A 94 -3.30 -14.92 16.51
CA THR A 94 -2.57 -13.70 16.15
C THR A 94 -2.96 -13.20 14.76
N ALA A 95 -2.99 -14.08 13.75
CA ALA A 95 -3.38 -13.72 12.40
C ALA A 95 -4.84 -13.23 12.32
N SER A 96 -5.74 -13.84 13.10
CA SER A 96 -7.15 -13.43 13.12
C SER A 96 -7.36 -12.06 13.75
N ILE A 97 -6.64 -11.77 14.84
CA ILE A 97 -6.67 -10.44 15.48
C ILE A 97 -6.11 -9.40 14.52
N ALA A 98 -4.97 -9.67 13.89
CA ALA A 98 -4.35 -8.78 12.91
C ALA A 98 -5.29 -8.50 11.73
N ALA A 99 -5.84 -9.56 11.10
CA ALA A 99 -6.76 -9.44 9.97
C ALA A 99 -8.06 -8.69 10.35
N ALA A 100 -8.60 -8.93 11.54
CA ALA A 100 -9.77 -8.21 12.03
C ALA A 100 -9.46 -6.72 12.22
N ALA A 101 -8.34 -6.39 12.88
CA ALA A 101 -7.92 -5.00 13.08
C ALA A 101 -7.73 -4.26 11.75
N VAL A 102 -7.03 -4.87 10.78
CA VAL A 102 -6.86 -4.27 9.45
C VAL A 102 -8.19 -4.13 8.72
N SER A 103 -9.08 -5.11 8.81
CA SER A 103 -10.40 -5.02 8.18
C SER A 103 -11.24 -3.88 8.80
N LEU A 104 -11.15 -3.66 10.12
CA LEU A 104 -11.81 -2.55 10.80
C LEU A 104 -11.23 -1.20 10.36
N VAL A 105 -9.91 -1.07 10.22
CA VAL A 105 -9.29 0.13 9.66
C VAL A 105 -9.77 0.36 8.22
N CYS A 106 -9.84 -0.71 7.41
CA CYS A 106 -10.32 -0.62 6.05
C CYS A 106 -11.79 -0.21 5.96
N LEU A 107 -12.66 -0.51 6.95
CA LEU A 107 -14.03 -0.01 6.96
C LEU A 107 -14.11 1.53 6.99
N ALA A 108 -13.13 2.20 7.61
CA ALA A 108 -13.07 3.65 7.64
C ALA A 108 -12.68 4.26 6.29
N ILE A 109 -11.90 3.53 5.48
CA ILE A 109 -11.45 3.95 4.14
C ILE A 109 -12.48 3.55 3.07
N SER A 110 -12.90 2.29 3.08
CA SER A 110 -13.85 1.69 2.15
C SER A 110 -14.66 0.59 2.85
N LYS A 111 -15.95 0.86 3.06
CA LYS A 111 -16.90 -0.08 3.66
C LYS A 111 -16.89 -1.45 2.95
N ALA A 112 -16.85 -1.44 1.61
CA ALA A 112 -16.86 -2.65 0.81
C ALA A 112 -15.65 -3.54 1.10
N LEU A 113 -14.44 -2.97 1.15
CA LEU A 113 -13.23 -3.74 1.42
C LEU A 113 -13.15 -4.23 2.87
N GLY A 114 -13.56 -3.41 3.84
CA GLY A 114 -13.61 -3.84 5.23
C GLY A 114 -14.57 -5.03 5.43
N ILE A 115 -15.76 -4.99 4.83
CA ILE A 115 -16.73 -6.11 4.86
C ILE A 115 -16.15 -7.34 4.15
N LEU A 116 -15.53 -7.16 2.99
CA LEU A 116 -14.89 -8.25 2.24
C LEU A 116 -13.77 -8.91 3.07
N GLY A 117 -12.93 -8.11 3.73
CA GLY A 117 -11.86 -8.58 4.62
C GLY A 117 -12.40 -9.42 5.78
N LEU A 118 -13.43 -8.93 6.47
CA LEU A 118 -14.11 -9.67 7.55
C LEU A 118 -14.75 -10.98 7.03
N THR A 119 -15.34 -10.95 5.84
CA THR A 119 -15.94 -12.13 5.22
C THR A 119 -14.89 -13.19 4.90
N ILE A 120 -13.76 -12.78 4.31
CA ILE A 120 -12.62 -13.65 4.02
C ILE A 120 -12.04 -14.23 5.32
N LEU A 121 -11.90 -13.42 6.37
CA LEU A 121 -11.43 -13.86 7.67
C LEU A 121 -12.37 -14.93 8.28
N PHE A 122 -13.68 -14.68 8.28
CA PHE A 122 -14.65 -15.65 8.80
C PHE A 122 -14.61 -16.97 8.02
N TYR A 123 -14.53 -16.89 6.69
CA TYR A 123 -14.38 -18.06 5.84
C TYR A 123 -13.07 -18.83 6.12
N ALA A 124 -11.95 -18.11 6.29
CA ALA A 124 -10.66 -18.71 6.62
C ALA A 124 -10.70 -19.42 7.98
N LEU A 125 -11.27 -18.78 9.01
CA LEU A 125 -11.47 -19.37 10.33
C LEU A 125 -12.34 -20.63 10.26
N TYR A 126 -13.49 -20.55 9.59
CA TYR A 126 -14.38 -21.68 9.38
C TYR A 126 -13.66 -22.88 8.75
N ARG A 127 -12.76 -22.63 7.79
CA ARG A 127 -11.99 -23.68 7.12
C ARG A 127 -10.80 -24.20 7.93
N LEU A 128 -10.12 -23.34 8.68
CA LEU A 128 -8.88 -23.68 9.40
C LEU A 128 -9.13 -24.31 10.77
N LEU A 129 -10.20 -23.95 11.47
CA LEU A 129 -10.52 -24.49 12.80
C LEU A 129 -10.68 -26.02 12.81
N PRO A 130 -11.37 -26.67 11.85
CA PRO A 130 -11.43 -28.13 11.79
C PRO A 130 -10.04 -28.76 11.56
N GLN A 131 -9.21 -28.14 10.71
CA GLN A 131 -7.86 -28.64 10.42
C GLN A 131 -6.93 -28.53 11.63
N LEU A 132 -7.10 -27.49 12.43
CA LEU A 132 -6.36 -27.31 13.68
C LEU A 132 -6.64 -28.45 14.67
N LYS A 133 -7.91 -28.90 14.76
CA LYS A 133 -8.26 -30.04 15.62
C LYS A 133 -7.57 -31.33 15.17
N LEU A 134 -7.48 -31.57 13.86
CA LEU A 134 -6.77 -32.73 13.30
C LEU A 134 -5.26 -32.73 13.62
N LEU A 135 -4.64 -31.54 13.72
CA LEU A 135 -3.22 -31.42 14.11
C LEU A 135 -2.94 -31.87 15.55
N ARG A 136 -3.96 -31.94 16.41
CA ARG A 136 -3.82 -32.46 17.78
C ARG A 136 -3.56 -33.96 17.80
N GLU A 137 -4.12 -34.68 16.83
CA GLU A 137 -4.07 -36.15 16.73
C GLU A 137 -3.06 -36.63 15.68
N ALA A 138 -2.52 -35.72 14.86
CA ALA A 138 -1.64 -36.05 13.76
C ALA A 138 -0.25 -36.52 14.23
N ASP A 139 0.17 -37.65 13.67
CA ASP A 139 1.50 -38.19 13.90
C ASP A 139 2.59 -37.27 13.33
N SER A 140 3.57 -36.95 14.17
CA SER A 140 4.54 -35.88 13.95
C SER A 140 5.64 -36.19 12.94
N GLN A 141 5.46 -37.20 12.08
CA GLN A 141 6.53 -37.78 11.25
C GLN A 141 6.99 -36.91 10.06
N ARG A 142 6.30 -35.80 9.74
CA ARG A 142 6.63 -34.94 8.59
C ARG A 142 6.91 -33.51 9.02
N VAL A 143 7.80 -32.85 8.28
CA VAL A 143 8.08 -31.40 8.42
C VAL A 143 6.81 -30.63 8.05
N ASN A 144 6.41 -29.70 8.92
CA ASN A 144 5.25 -28.87 8.64
C ASN A 144 5.69 -27.67 7.77
N PRO A 145 5.03 -27.38 6.63
CA PRO A 145 5.38 -26.22 5.82
C PRO A 145 4.89 -24.88 6.42
N VAL A 146 3.91 -24.89 7.34
CA VAL A 146 3.29 -23.68 7.91
C VAL A 146 4.29 -22.64 8.45
N PRO A 147 5.33 -23.02 9.21
CA PRO A 147 6.29 -22.05 9.73
C PRO A 147 7.00 -21.23 8.64
N PHE A 148 7.21 -21.82 7.46
CA PHE A 148 7.77 -21.09 6.32
C PHE A 148 6.81 -20.04 5.78
N TYR A 149 5.50 -20.33 5.74
CA TYR A 149 4.50 -19.32 5.36
C TYR A 149 4.49 -18.13 6.31
N LEU A 150 4.51 -18.40 7.63
CA LEU A 150 4.50 -17.38 8.68
C LEU A 150 5.73 -16.46 8.66
N MET A 151 6.83 -16.92 8.08
CA MET A 151 8.08 -16.18 8.01
C MET A 151 8.31 -15.54 6.63
N VAL A 152 8.26 -16.34 5.57
CA VAL A 152 8.66 -15.92 4.22
C VAL A 152 7.67 -14.93 3.62
N VAL A 153 6.36 -15.16 3.78
CA VAL A 153 5.34 -14.30 3.16
C VAL A 153 5.37 -12.89 3.76
N PRO A 154 5.31 -12.68 5.09
CA PRO A 154 5.31 -11.33 5.66
C PRO A 154 6.61 -10.58 5.38
N ILE A 155 7.77 -11.27 5.46
CA ILE A 155 9.06 -10.66 5.15
C ILE A 155 9.12 -10.24 3.67
N ALA A 156 8.73 -11.11 2.74
CA ALA A 156 8.75 -10.78 1.32
C ALA A 156 7.79 -9.63 0.99
N VAL A 157 6.60 -9.61 1.59
CA VAL A 157 5.63 -8.54 1.44
C VAL A 157 6.19 -7.21 1.96
N LEU A 158 6.83 -7.20 3.14
CA LEU A 158 7.51 -6.02 3.66
C LEU A 158 8.62 -5.53 2.72
N LEU A 159 9.44 -6.45 2.18
CA LEU A 159 10.50 -6.09 1.24
C LEU A 159 9.94 -5.48 -0.06
N ILE A 160 8.85 -6.02 -0.58
CA ILE A 160 8.13 -5.44 -1.74
C ILE A 160 7.54 -4.06 -1.41
N GLN A 161 7.23 -3.79 -0.15
CA GLN A 161 6.73 -2.49 0.25
C GLN A 161 7.86 -1.45 0.38
N LEU A 162 9.06 -1.85 0.80
CA LEU A 162 10.18 -0.94 1.07
C LEU A 162 11.05 -0.68 -0.16
N LEU A 163 11.44 -1.74 -0.87
CA LEU A 163 12.46 -1.65 -1.92
C LEU A 163 12.01 -0.84 -3.15
N PRO A 164 10.80 -1.04 -3.70
CA PRO A 164 10.37 -0.32 -4.88
C PRO A 164 9.63 0.97 -4.55
N ALA A 165 9.45 1.35 -3.27
CA ALA A 165 8.63 2.49 -2.89
C ALA A 165 9.07 3.80 -3.55
N ALA A 166 10.28 4.25 -3.27
CA ALA A 166 10.83 5.46 -3.88
C ALA A 166 10.86 5.42 -5.41
N PRO A 167 11.39 4.37 -6.09
CA PRO A 167 11.45 4.37 -7.55
C PRO A 167 10.07 4.29 -8.21
N LEU A 168 9.09 3.58 -7.64
CA LEU A 168 7.74 3.53 -8.19
C LEU A 168 6.96 4.82 -7.96
N THR A 169 7.10 5.45 -6.79
CA THR A 169 6.52 6.78 -6.54
C THR A 169 7.08 7.80 -7.54
N GLU A 170 8.40 7.81 -7.76
CA GLU A 170 9.02 8.71 -8.73
C GLU A 170 8.60 8.39 -10.18
N PHE A 171 8.50 7.10 -10.55
CA PHE A 171 7.99 6.69 -11.85
C PHE A 171 6.56 7.20 -12.09
N SER A 172 5.67 6.95 -11.14
CA SER A 172 4.27 7.41 -11.16
C SER A 172 4.20 8.93 -11.28
N ARG A 173 4.98 9.65 -10.47
CA ARG A 173 5.04 11.12 -10.45
C ARG A 173 5.48 11.67 -11.80
N LYS A 174 6.57 11.15 -12.36
CA LYS A 174 7.08 11.56 -13.68
C LYS A 174 6.08 11.28 -14.78
N HIS A 175 5.40 10.13 -14.74
CA HIS A 175 4.38 9.79 -15.72
C HIS A 175 3.22 10.80 -15.67
N ALA A 176 2.68 11.06 -14.47
CA ALA A 176 1.62 12.04 -14.29
C ALA A 176 2.06 13.47 -14.65
N ILE A 177 3.30 13.87 -14.41
CA ILE A 177 3.80 15.17 -14.88
C ILE A 177 3.85 15.22 -16.41
N ALA A 178 4.35 14.16 -17.06
CA ALA A 178 4.43 14.12 -18.52
C ALA A 178 3.05 14.21 -19.19
N GLN A 179 2.03 13.56 -18.62
CA GLN A 179 0.65 13.61 -19.13
C GLN A 179 -0.01 14.98 -18.94
N ALA A 180 0.49 15.80 -18.01
CA ALA A 180 -0.02 17.15 -17.78
C ALA A 180 0.41 18.15 -18.87
N ALA A 181 1.37 17.79 -19.74
CA ALA A 181 1.95 18.70 -20.73
C ALA A 181 0.91 19.27 -21.71
N GLU A 182 0.00 18.44 -22.21
CA GLU A 182 -1.09 18.89 -23.08
C GLU A 182 -2.03 19.86 -22.35
N PHE A 183 -2.39 19.52 -21.11
CA PHE A 183 -3.26 20.37 -20.30
C PHE A 183 -2.63 21.74 -20.02
N ILE A 184 -1.35 21.76 -19.66
CA ILE A 184 -0.57 22.99 -19.47
C ILE A 184 -0.52 23.80 -20.78
N SER A 185 -0.20 23.16 -21.90
CA SER A 185 -0.14 23.82 -23.21
C SER A 185 -1.45 24.52 -23.57
N ASP A 186 -2.59 23.88 -23.32
CA ASP A 186 -3.90 24.47 -23.64
C ASP A 186 -4.30 25.60 -22.69
N ILE A 187 -3.92 25.52 -21.42
CA ILE A 187 -4.08 26.62 -20.46
C ILE A 187 -3.25 27.84 -20.91
N GLU A 188 -1.99 27.62 -21.30
CA GLU A 188 -1.09 28.68 -21.77
C GLU A 188 -1.57 29.26 -23.11
N ALA A 189 -2.05 28.44 -24.04
CA ALA A 189 -2.65 28.90 -25.28
C ALA A 189 -3.88 29.77 -25.03
N TYR A 190 -4.73 29.40 -24.06
CA TYR A 190 -5.87 30.22 -23.64
C TYR A 190 -5.38 31.58 -23.10
N HIS A 191 -4.39 31.58 -22.21
CA HIS A 191 -3.81 32.82 -21.66
C HIS A 191 -3.26 33.72 -22.77
N ASN A 192 -2.47 33.18 -23.70
CA ASN A 192 -1.91 33.93 -24.82
C ASN A 192 -2.98 34.56 -25.73
N LYS A 193 -4.13 33.88 -25.90
CA LYS A 193 -5.24 34.36 -26.72
C LYS A 193 -6.11 35.41 -26.02
N HIS A 194 -6.30 35.27 -24.71
CA HIS A 194 -7.28 36.05 -23.96
C HIS A 194 -6.66 37.05 -22.97
N GLY A 195 -5.34 37.03 -22.81
CA GLY A 195 -4.60 37.88 -21.88
C GLY A 195 -4.85 37.58 -20.40
N ARG A 196 -5.44 36.42 -20.08
CA ARG A 196 -5.74 35.98 -18.71
C ARG A 196 -5.94 34.47 -18.63
N TYR A 197 -5.63 33.88 -17.49
CA TYR A 197 -5.88 32.46 -17.26
C TYR A 197 -7.39 32.17 -17.10
N PRO A 198 -7.82 30.91 -17.35
CA PRO A 198 -9.18 30.48 -17.04
C PRO A 198 -9.52 30.71 -15.56
N ILE A 199 -10.75 31.16 -15.29
CA ILE A 199 -11.23 31.37 -13.90
C ILE A 199 -11.53 30.01 -13.24
N THR A 200 -11.95 29.03 -14.04
CA THR A 200 -12.24 27.67 -13.59
C THR A 200 -12.08 26.71 -14.76
N LEU A 201 -11.65 25.49 -14.46
CA LEU A 201 -11.61 24.34 -15.37
C LEU A 201 -12.46 23.19 -14.82
N ALA A 202 -13.39 23.49 -13.90
CA ALA A 202 -14.32 22.51 -13.38
C ALA A 202 -15.40 22.22 -14.43
N ALA A 203 -15.36 21.01 -14.97
CA ALA A 203 -16.34 20.49 -15.92
C ALA A 203 -16.83 19.11 -15.49
N LEU A 204 -18.02 18.72 -15.98
CA LEU A 204 -18.58 17.40 -15.73
C LEU A 204 -17.76 16.29 -16.40
N TYR A 205 -17.33 16.53 -17.64
CA TYR A 205 -16.49 15.62 -18.40
C TYR A 205 -15.04 16.03 -18.23
N LYS A 206 -14.18 15.05 -17.93
CA LYS A 206 -12.74 15.25 -17.86
C LYS A 206 -12.18 15.00 -19.26
N ASP A 207 -11.45 15.97 -19.78
CA ASP A 207 -10.74 15.83 -21.07
C ASP A 207 -9.26 15.50 -20.86
N TYR A 208 -8.71 15.87 -19.69
CA TYR A 208 -7.31 15.63 -19.33
C TYR A 208 -7.21 14.67 -18.15
N TYR A 209 -6.34 13.67 -18.27
CA TYR A 209 -6.19 12.60 -17.29
C TYR A 209 -4.72 12.37 -16.94
N PRO A 210 -4.40 12.09 -15.66
CA PRO A 210 -3.04 11.73 -15.26
C PRO A 210 -2.50 10.44 -15.87
N HIS A 211 -3.40 9.58 -16.37
CA HIS A 211 -3.10 8.22 -16.84
C HIS A 211 -2.23 7.41 -15.85
N VAL A 212 -2.46 7.60 -14.56
CA VAL A 212 -1.94 6.77 -13.48
C VAL A 212 -3.11 6.21 -12.70
N VAL A 213 -3.08 4.90 -12.45
CA VAL A 213 -4.20 4.15 -11.85
C VAL A 213 -4.66 4.75 -10.51
N GLY A 214 -3.71 5.18 -9.68
CA GLY A 214 -4.00 5.75 -8.35
C GLY A 214 -4.28 7.24 -8.31
N ILE A 215 -4.22 7.96 -9.45
CA ILE A 215 -4.38 9.42 -9.49
C ILE A 215 -5.69 9.77 -10.20
N GLU A 216 -6.65 10.31 -9.46
CA GLU A 216 -8.02 10.52 -9.95
C GLU A 216 -8.14 11.61 -11.04
N LYS A 217 -7.41 12.71 -10.87
CA LYS A 217 -7.49 13.90 -11.72
C LYS A 217 -6.40 14.90 -11.41
N TYR A 218 -6.22 15.84 -12.32
CA TYR A 218 -5.60 17.12 -12.01
C TYR A 218 -6.62 18.08 -11.41
N HIS A 219 -6.11 18.94 -10.53
CA HIS A 219 -6.82 20.07 -9.95
C HIS A 219 -6.19 21.36 -10.45
N PHE A 220 -7.04 22.33 -10.76
CA PHE A 220 -6.62 23.65 -11.22
C PHE A 220 -7.07 24.71 -10.21
N ALA A 221 -6.15 25.58 -9.81
CA ALA A 221 -6.43 26.75 -8.99
C ALA A 221 -5.76 27.98 -9.61
N PRO A 222 -6.52 29.00 -10.06
CA PRO A 222 -5.93 30.23 -10.57
C PRO A 222 -5.28 31.02 -9.43
N ASN A 223 -4.20 31.74 -9.73
CA ASN A 223 -3.46 32.56 -8.76
C ASN A 223 -3.03 33.89 -9.40
N GLY A 224 -4.00 34.78 -9.64
CA GLY A 224 -3.77 36.06 -10.30
C GLY A 224 -3.18 35.88 -11.70
N GLU A 225 -1.90 36.21 -11.85
CA GLU A 225 -1.13 36.12 -13.09
C GLU A 225 -0.34 34.80 -13.22
N SER A 226 -0.65 33.80 -12.39
CA SER A 226 -0.17 32.41 -12.46
C SER A 226 -1.31 31.44 -12.13
N TYR A 227 -1.01 30.14 -12.07
CA TYR A 227 -1.94 29.12 -11.61
C TYR A 227 -1.19 27.93 -11.02
N ASN A 228 -1.89 27.16 -10.20
CA ASN A 228 -1.42 25.86 -9.73
C ASN A 228 -2.20 24.75 -10.44
N LEU A 229 -1.46 23.82 -11.04
CA LEU A 229 -1.99 22.55 -11.51
C LEU A 229 -1.42 21.43 -10.64
N PHE A 230 -2.25 20.64 -9.98
CA PHE A 230 -1.76 19.71 -8.96
C PHE A 230 -2.56 18.42 -8.88
N PHE A 231 -1.95 17.40 -8.27
CA PHE A 231 -2.56 16.10 -8.03
C PHE A 231 -1.97 15.45 -6.77
N GLU A 232 -2.75 14.55 -6.16
CA GLU A 232 -2.28 13.73 -5.04
C GLU A 232 -1.55 12.49 -5.57
N GLN A 233 -0.33 12.27 -5.10
CA GLN A 233 0.51 11.16 -5.51
C GLN A 233 0.34 9.98 -4.55
N PRO A 234 -0.01 8.77 -5.06
CA PRO A 234 0.03 7.53 -4.29
C PRO A 234 1.34 7.35 -3.52
N ARG A 235 1.26 6.83 -2.30
CA ARG A 235 2.42 6.50 -1.46
C ARG A 235 2.34 5.10 -0.88
N PHE A 236 3.50 4.52 -0.66
CA PHE A 236 3.64 3.31 0.15
C PHE A 236 3.54 3.68 1.63
N LEU A 237 2.85 2.86 2.41
CA LEU A 237 2.55 3.10 3.82
C LEU A 237 3.83 3.27 4.68
N PHE A 238 4.92 2.56 4.36
CA PHE A 238 6.19 2.69 5.09
C PHE A 238 7.18 3.67 4.44
N ASP A 239 6.80 4.33 3.35
CA ASP A 239 7.56 5.43 2.79
C ASP A 239 7.04 6.75 3.38
N ASN A 240 7.62 7.14 4.53
CA ASN A 240 7.17 8.27 5.36
C ASN A 240 5.70 8.10 5.82
N ILE A 241 5.54 7.37 6.93
CA ILE A 241 4.23 6.96 7.46
C ILE A 241 3.36 8.19 7.73
N GLY A 242 2.11 8.13 7.26
CA GLY A 242 1.11 9.19 7.45
C GLY A 242 1.19 10.30 6.42
N THR A 243 2.32 10.41 5.71
CA THR A 243 2.52 11.52 4.79
C THR A 243 1.61 11.44 3.57
N ARG A 244 1.00 12.55 3.22
CA ARG A 244 0.35 12.76 1.93
C ARG A 244 1.24 13.62 1.04
N GLU A 245 1.37 13.24 -0.22
CA GLU A 245 2.18 13.97 -1.18
C GLU A 245 1.29 14.65 -2.23
N TRP A 246 1.48 15.95 -2.38
CA TRP A 246 0.85 16.73 -3.44
C TRP A 246 1.89 17.28 -4.37
N VAL A 247 1.72 17.00 -5.65
CA VAL A 247 2.63 17.42 -6.73
C VAL A 247 2.00 18.61 -7.43
N VAL A 248 2.73 19.71 -7.53
CA VAL A 248 2.20 21.01 -7.94
C VAL A 248 3.09 21.63 -9.02
N TYR A 249 2.47 22.04 -10.11
CA TYR A 249 3.04 22.89 -11.15
C TYR A 249 2.64 24.34 -10.92
N ASN A 250 3.57 25.27 -11.12
CA ASN A 250 3.28 26.70 -11.24
C ASN A 250 4.26 27.35 -12.22
N PRO A 251 3.80 28.02 -13.30
CA PRO A 251 4.67 28.55 -14.35
C PRO A 251 5.63 29.66 -13.88
N ARG A 252 5.41 30.25 -12.69
CA ARG A 252 6.24 31.29 -12.09
C ARG A 252 7.01 30.84 -10.85
N ASP A 253 6.98 29.54 -10.55
CA ASP A 253 7.52 28.97 -9.30
C ASP A 253 6.91 29.55 -8.00
N GLU A 254 5.72 30.14 -8.12
CA GLU A 254 4.90 30.70 -7.03
C GLU A 254 3.96 29.62 -6.45
N HIS A 255 4.48 28.41 -6.21
CA HIS A 255 3.69 27.27 -5.76
C HIS A 255 2.99 27.57 -4.43
N ARG A 256 1.67 27.37 -4.41
CA ARG A 256 0.84 27.54 -3.20
C ARG A 256 -0.01 26.31 -2.96
N MET A 257 0.15 25.70 -1.79
CA MET A 257 -0.63 24.54 -1.39
C MET A 257 -0.99 24.63 0.09
N PHE A 258 -2.28 24.56 0.39
CA PHE A 258 -2.82 24.78 1.72
C PHE A 258 -3.56 23.52 2.20
N SER A 259 -3.41 23.16 3.47
CA SER A 259 -4.05 21.97 4.04
C SER A 259 -5.55 22.12 4.23
N HIS A 260 -6.01 23.34 4.50
CA HIS A 260 -7.38 23.56 4.95
C HIS A 260 -8.09 24.65 4.15
N THR A 261 -9.27 24.31 3.63
CA THR A 261 -10.13 25.28 2.93
C THR A 261 -10.60 26.40 3.85
N SER A 262 -10.75 26.15 5.15
CA SER A 262 -11.19 27.17 6.12
C SER A 262 -10.21 28.34 6.24
N TRP A 263 -8.92 28.12 5.95
CA TRP A 263 -7.92 29.19 6.01
C TRP A 263 -8.21 30.31 5.01
N PHE A 264 -8.68 29.97 3.81
CA PHE A 264 -9.09 30.98 2.81
C PHE A 264 -10.28 31.83 3.25
N LEU A 265 -11.05 31.38 4.24
CA LEU A 265 -12.25 32.07 4.72
C LEU A 265 -12.02 32.83 6.02
N LEU A 266 -11.00 32.41 6.79
CA LEU A 266 -10.77 32.88 8.16
C LEU A 266 -9.51 33.73 8.30
N LEU A 267 -8.50 33.52 7.47
CA LEU A 267 -7.21 34.19 7.57
C LEU A 267 -7.14 35.38 6.61
N SER A 268 -6.39 36.40 7.01
CA SER A 268 -5.99 37.47 6.09
C SER A 268 -5.03 36.93 5.00
N PRO A 269 -4.87 37.63 3.86
CA PRO A 269 -3.89 37.24 2.86
C PRO A 269 -2.47 37.08 3.42
N GLU A 270 -2.03 37.99 4.30
CA GLU A 270 -0.69 37.94 4.91
C GLU A 270 -0.53 36.74 5.86
N GLU A 271 -1.58 36.42 6.63
CA GLU A 271 -1.61 35.23 7.49
C GLU A 271 -1.60 33.94 6.67
N LEU A 272 -2.27 33.94 5.52
CA LEU A 272 -2.30 32.80 4.61
C LEU A 272 -0.89 32.46 4.07
N GLU A 273 -0.09 33.46 3.70
CA GLU A 273 1.29 33.26 3.18
C GLU A 273 2.21 32.57 4.21
N THR A 274 1.96 32.78 5.49
CA THR A 274 2.76 32.21 6.59
C THR A 274 2.15 30.93 7.18
N SER A 275 0.87 30.67 6.89
CA SER A 275 0.16 29.47 7.32
C SER A 275 0.50 28.30 6.41
N GLN A 276 1.56 27.58 6.77
CA GLN A 276 1.96 26.37 6.05
C GLN A 276 1.27 25.15 6.66
N GLY A 277 0.73 24.33 5.76
CA GLY A 277 0.09 23.08 6.14
C GLY A 277 0.94 21.84 5.84
N TRP A 278 2.02 22.03 5.07
CA TRP A 278 3.02 21.03 4.74
C TRP A 278 4.23 21.16 5.68
N TYR A 279 4.95 20.07 5.90
CA TYR A 279 6.17 20.06 6.72
C TYR A 279 7.45 19.98 5.88
N ALA A 280 7.35 19.63 4.59
CA ALA A 280 8.49 19.61 3.67
C ALA A 280 8.07 19.95 2.22
N VAL A 281 9.00 20.58 1.49
CA VAL A 281 8.89 20.88 0.05
C VAL A 281 10.15 20.41 -0.64
N HIS A 282 9.97 19.87 -1.83
CA HIS A 282 11.04 19.36 -2.66
C HIS A 282 10.81 19.76 -4.11
N ASP A 283 11.91 20.07 -4.80
CA ASP A 283 11.87 20.27 -6.25
C ASP A 283 11.69 18.92 -6.95
N ALA A 284 10.79 18.87 -7.92
CA ALA A 284 10.74 17.75 -8.84
C ALA A 284 11.89 17.86 -9.87
N GLN A 285 12.18 16.77 -10.57
CA GLN A 285 13.23 16.77 -11.60
C GLN A 285 12.86 17.59 -12.85
N ILE A 286 11.60 18.02 -12.97
CA ILE A 286 11.07 18.75 -14.12
C ILE A 286 10.83 20.20 -13.67
N PRO A 287 11.30 21.21 -14.44
CA PRO A 287 11.15 22.62 -14.06
C PRO A 287 9.72 23.01 -13.73
N HIS A 288 9.55 23.96 -12.81
CA HIS A 288 8.25 24.47 -12.38
C HIS A 288 7.35 23.46 -11.66
N TRP A 289 7.85 22.26 -11.36
CA TRP A 289 7.17 21.27 -10.54
C TRP A 289 7.86 21.12 -9.19
N LYS A 290 7.05 21.11 -8.14
CA LYS A 290 7.47 20.80 -6.77
C LYS A 290 6.51 19.77 -6.17
N TYR A 291 6.94 19.09 -5.12
CA TYR A 291 6.06 18.26 -4.32
C TYR A 291 6.14 18.63 -2.85
N PHE A 292 4.98 18.56 -2.21
CA PHE A 292 4.70 19.03 -0.86
C PHE A 292 4.26 17.85 -0.01
N TRP A 293 4.85 17.71 1.18
CA TRP A 293 4.53 16.65 2.13
C TRP A 293 3.72 17.20 3.29
N PHE A 294 2.58 16.55 3.54
CA PHE A 294 1.60 16.88 4.57
C PHE A 294 1.46 15.73 5.54
N ASP A 295 1.13 16.02 6.80
CA ASP A 295 0.79 15.03 7.83
C ASP A 295 -0.69 14.56 7.74
#